data_AF-A0ABC8JKC2-F1
#
_entry.id   AF-A0ABC8JKC2-F1
#
_cell.length_a   1.000
_cell.length_b   1.000
_cell.length_c   1.000
_cell.angle_alpha   90.00
_cell.angle_beta   90.00
_cell.angle_gamma   90.00
#
_symmetry.space_group_name_H-M   'P 1'
#
loop_
_entity.id
_entity.type
_entity.pdbx_description
1 polymer ?
#
loop_
_entity_poly.entity_id
_entity_poly.type
_entity_poly.pdbx_seq_one_letter_code
_entity_poly.pdbx_strand_id
1 'polypeptide(L)'
;MLLLEGLPKLESIYWSPLPFPFLKRIVKIECPKMRKFPLNATSVSRVDELSIIMKSEEEFQLEWEDEDTKNRFSPLISLRDVNTLQSGSMLPSPVFSLPVS
;
A
#
# COMPACT_ATOMS: atom_id res chain seq x y z
N MET A 1 12.11 2.97 1.03
CA MET A 1 10.97 2.20 0.48
C MET A 1 10.99 0.83 1.13
N LEU A 2 9.82 0.29 1.48
CA LEU A 2 9.64 -1.04 2.03
C LEU A 2 8.79 -1.85 1.03
N LEU A 3 9.31 -2.97 0.53
CA LEU A 3 8.63 -3.87 -0.40
C LEU A 3 8.52 -5.25 0.24
N LEU A 4 7.30 -5.75 0.36
CA LEU A 4 6.97 -7.07 0.89
C LEU A 4 6.06 -7.74 -0.15
N GLU A 5 6.60 -8.74 -0.84
CA GLU A 5 5.94 -9.38 -1.98
C GLU A 5 6.05 -10.91 -1.88
N GLY A 6 4.93 -11.61 -2.01
CA GLY A 6 4.91 -13.07 -2.08
C GLY A 6 5.35 -13.76 -0.79
N LEU A 7 5.00 -13.20 0.37
CA LEU A 7 5.35 -13.73 1.69
C LEU A 7 4.11 -14.27 2.42
N PRO A 8 3.59 -15.47 2.04
CA PRO A 8 2.30 -15.98 2.51
C PRO A 8 2.27 -16.35 4.00
N LYS A 9 3.43 -16.48 4.63
CA LYS A 9 3.58 -16.82 6.05
C LYS A 9 4.06 -15.65 6.91
N LEU A 10 4.36 -14.49 6.33
CA LEU A 10 4.84 -13.34 7.09
C LEU A 10 3.70 -12.76 7.91
N GLU A 11 3.84 -12.79 9.23
CA GLU A 11 2.87 -12.23 10.18
C GLU A 11 3.30 -10.83 10.64
N SER A 12 4.60 -10.64 10.82
CA SER A 12 5.18 -9.36 11.18
C SER A 12 6.61 -9.23 10.69
N ILE A 13 7.02 -8.00 10.36
CA ILE A 13 8.42 -7.64 10.13
C ILE A 13 9.11 -7.17 11.42
N TYR A 14 8.33 -6.75 12.43
CA TYR A 14 8.82 -6.39 13.75
C TYR A 14 7.67 -6.33 14.78
N TRP A 15 7.90 -6.79 16.00
CA TRP A 15 6.85 -6.87 17.03
C TRP A 15 6.43 -5.53 17.63
N SER A 16 7.26 -4.49 17.47
CA SER A 16 6.96 -3.12 17.90
C SER A 16 6.96 -2.15 16.71
N PRO A 17 6.33 -0.97 16.86
CA PRO A 17 6.48 0.10 15.89
C PRO A 17 7.96 0.48 15.69
N LEU A 18 8.34 0.80 14.47
CA LEU A 18 9.70 1.17 14.10
C LEU A 18 9.75 2.62 13.60
N PRO A 19 10.77 3.39 13.99
CA PRO A 19 10.99 4.72 13.43
C PRO A 19 11.45 4.61 11.97
N PHE A 20 10.72 5.27 11.10
CA PHE A 20 10.92 5.36 9.66
C PHE A 20 10.94 6.83 9.20
N PRO A 21 11.89 7.65 9.68
CA PRO A 21 11.89 9.09 9.43
C PRO A 21 11.94 9.47 7.93
N PHE A 22 12.44 8.57 7.07
CA PHE A 22 12.62 8.79 5.64
C PHE A 22 11.83 7.82 4.74
N LEU A 23 10.88 7.07 5.30
CA LEU A 23 10.10 6.12 4.50
C LEU A 23 9.03 6.86 3.70
N LYS A 24 9.14 6.75 2.38
CA LYS A 24 8.23 7.40 1.42
C LYS A 24 7.26 6.41 0.75
N ARG A 25 7.51 5.11 0.86
CA ARG A 25 6.70 4.10 0.17
C ARG A 25 6.73 2.76 0.90
N ILE A 26 5.54 2.20 1.09
CA ILE A 26 5.32 0.82 1.53
C ILE A 26 4.54 0.10 0.42
N VAL A 27 4.99 -1.08 0.03
CA VAL A 27 4.30 -1.96 -0.90
C VAL A 27 4.16 -3.31 -0.20
N LYS A 28 2.92 -3.74 0.01
CA LYS A 28 2.57 -5.06 0.57
C LYS A 28 1.69 -5.75 -0.45
N ILE A 29 2.18 -6.83 -1.05
CA ILE A 29 1.47 -7.59 -2.09
C ILE A 29 1.61 -9.08 -1.74
N GLU A 30 0.50 -9.80 -1.67
CA GLU A 30 0.52 -11.26 -1.44
C GLU A 30 1.16 -11.64 -0.10
N CYS A 31 0.85 -10.86 0.94
CA CYS A 31 1.26 -11.06 2.32
C CYS A 31 0.01 -11.21 3.21
N PRO A 32 -0.85 -12.22 2.98
CA PRO A 32 -2.19 -12.34 3.59
C PRO A 32 -2.17 -12.47 5.11
N LYS A 33 -1.08 -12.95 5.71
CA LYS A 33 -0.95 -13.07 7.17
C LYS A 33 -0.42 -11.82 7.84
N MET A 34 0.12 -10.86 7.08
CA MET A 34 0.67 -9.64 7.64
C MET A 34 -0.44 -8.63 7.83
N ARG A 35 -1.06 -8.65 9.01
CA ARG A 35 -2.19 -7.77 9.32
C ARG A 35 -1.78 -6.43 9.90
N LYS A 36 -0.56 -6.29 10.41
CA LYS A 36 -0.11 -5.07 11.08
C LYS A 36 1.17 -4.56 10.45
N PHE A 37 1.23 -3.26 10.20
CA PHE A 37 2.49 -2.59 9.91
C PHE A 37 3.21 -2.25 11.21
N PRO A 38 4.55 -2.24 11.25
CA PRO A 38 5.31 -1.72 12.39
C PRO A 38 5.28 -0.19 12.38
N LEU A 39 4.10 0.41 12.27
CA LEU A 39 3.87 1.85 12.28
C LEU A 39 3.03 2.23 13.49
N ASN A 40 3.37 3.35 14.09
CA ASN A 40 2.55 4.12 15.01
C ASN A 40 2.50 5.58 14.57
N ALA A 41 1.74 6.40 15.27
CA ALA A 41 1.60 7.82 14.98
C ALA A 41 2.94 8.58 14.88
N THR A 42 4.05 8.12 15.43
CA THR A 42 5.35 8.83 15.36
C THR A 42 6.35 8.20 14.40
N SER A 43 6.00 7.09 13.74
CA SER A 43 6.94 6.32 12.93
C SER A 43 7.45 7.07 11.71
N VAL A 44 6.63 7.92 11.07
CA VAL A 44 7.03 8.63 9.83
C VAL A 44 6.91 10.14 10.03
N SER A 45 8.00 10.86 9.77
CA SER A 45 8.06 12.32 9.97
C SER A 45 7.35 13.11 8.86
N ARG A 46 7.45 12.66 7.61
CA ARG A 46 6.84 13.30 6.43
C ARG A 46 5.77 12.41 5.82
N VAL A 47 4.58 12.49 6.40
CA VAL A 47 3.43 11.65 6.04
C VAL A 47 2.89 12.00 4.66
N ASP A 48 3.00 13.26 4.28
CA ASP A 48 2.66 13.82 2.97
C ASP A 48 3.48 13.21 1.82
N GLU A 49 4.69 12.72 2.10
CA GLU A 49 5.54 12.03 1.12
C GLU A 49 5.35 10.50 1.12
N LEU A 50 4.49 9.94 1.98
CA LEU A 50 4.31 8.50 2.14
C LEU A 50 3.14 7.97 1.29
N SER A 51 3.41 6.92 0.52
CA SER A 51 2.38 6.11 -0.17
C SER A 51 2.38 4.67 0.34
N ILE A 52 1.21 4.11 0.66
CA ILE A 52 1.05 2.70 1.01
C ILE A 52 0.29 2.00 -0.11
N ILE A 53 0.84 0.93 -0.67
CA ILE A 53 0.25 0.19 -1.79
C ILE A 53 -0.02 -1.25 -1.36
N MET A 54 -1.25 -1.72 -1.55
CA MET A 54 -1.63 -3.12 -1.30
C MET A 54 -2.83 -3.57 -2.12
N LYS A 55 -3.15 -4.87 -2.12
CA LYS A 55 -4.37 -5.38 -2.74
C LYS A 55 -5.60 -4.98 -1.91
N SER A 56 -6.72 -4.73 -2.59
CA SER A 56 -8.00 -4.37 -1.94
C SER A 56 -8.42 -5.40 -0.87
N GLU A 57 -8.26 -6.69 -1.15
CA GLU A 57 -8.55 -7.79 -0.22
C GLU A 57 -7.68 -7.79 1.05
N GLU A 58 -6.50 -7.17 1.00
CA GLU A 58 -5.55 -7.10 2.10
C GLU A 58 -5.76 -5.87 2.99
N GLU A 59 -6.47 -4.84 2.51
CA GLU A 59 -6.80 -3.64 3.28
C GLU A 59 -7.82 -3.93 4.37
N PHE A 60 -8.87 -4.70 4.06
CA PHE A 60 -9.91 -5.06 5.04
C PHE A 60 -9.39 -5.88 6.23
N GLN A 61 -8.23 -6.50 6.08
CA GLN A 61 -7.59 -7.32 7.12
C GLN A 61 -6.54 -6.54 7.92
N LEU A 62 -6.36 -5.25 7.63
CA LEU A 62 -5.34 -4.43 8.26
C LEU A 62 -5.76 -4.02 9.68
N GLU A 63 -4.91 -4.34 10.64
CA GLU A 63 -5.02 -4.01 12.05
C GLU A 63 -4.01 -2.90 12.38
N TRP A 64 -4.50 -1.79 12.91
CA TRP A 64 -3.68 -0.64 13.32
C TRP A 64 -3.35 -0.70 14.81
N GLU A 65 -2.27 -0.03 15.23
CA GLU A 65 -1.89 0.07 16.65
C GLU A 65 -2.99 0.73 17.50
N ASP A 66 -3.52 1.85 16.99
CA ASP A 66 -4.53 2.69 17.63
C ASP A 66 -5.29 3.48 16.56
N GLU A 67 -6.38 4.14 16.96
CA GLU A 67 -7.23 4.89 16.04
C GLU A 67 -6.50 6.11 15.44
N ASP A 68 -5.55 6.71 16.17
CA ASP A 68 -4.74 7.83 15.68
C ASP A 68 -3.83 7.41 14.53
N THR A 69 -3.19 6.25 14.67
CA THR A 69 -2.35 5.62 13.64
C THR A 69 -3.19 5.29 12.42
N LYS A 70 -4.38 4.71 12.60
CA LYS A 70 -5.32 4.44 11.51
C LYS A 70 -5.73 5.72 10.78
N ASN A 71 -6.16 6.76 11.51
CA ASN A 71 -6.59 8.03 10.94
C ASN A 71 -5.46 8.73 10.17
N ARG A 72 -4.21 8.59 10.66
CA ARG A 72 -3.02 9.18 10.04
C ARG A 72 -2.62 8.49 8.74
N PHE A 73 -2.70 7.16 8.66
CA PHE A 73 -2.14 6.40 7.54
C PHE A 73 -3.17 5.82 6.57
N SER A 74 -4.43 5.63 6.99
CA SER A 74 -5.51 5.13 6.12
C SER A 74 -5.69 5.95 4.84
N PRO A 75 -5.67 7.30 4.87
CA PRO A 75 -5.80 8.11 3.65
C PRO A 75 -4.67 7.94 2.62
N LEU A 76 -3.56 7.29 3.01
CA LEU A 76 -2.38 7.09 2.17
C LEU A 76 -2.39 5.75 1.42
N ILE A 77 -3.40 4.92 1.70
CA ILE A 77 -3.55 3.61 1.07
C ILE A 77 -4.06 3.79 -0.35
N SER A 78 -3.29 3.26 -1.30
CA SER A 78 -3.65 3.10 -2.70
C SER A 78 -3.86 1.63 -2.99
N LEU A 79 -5.11 1.24 -3.24
CA LEU A 79 -5.47 -0.14 -3.55
C LEU A 79 -5.11 -0.47 -5.00
N ARG A 80 -4.54 -1.65 -5.23
CA ARG A 80 -4.45 -2.26 -6.56
C ARG A 80 -5.53 -3.32 -6.71
N ASP A 81 -6.32 -3.21 -7.77
CA ASP A 81 -7.27 -4.25 -8.16
C ASP A 81 -6.55 -5.47 -8.72
N VAL A 82 -6.94 -6.66 -8.26
CA VAL A 82 -6.38 -7.96 -8.69
C VAL A 82 -6.58 -8.20 -10.20
N ASN A 83 -7.51 -7.48 -10.83
CA ASN A 83 -7.81 -7.56 -12.26
C ASN A 83 -6.74 -6.97 -13.19
N THR A 84 -5.75 -6.21 -12.68
CA THR A 84 -4.65 -5.70 -13.53
C THR A 84 -3.46 -6.66 -13.65
N LEU A 85 -3.44 -7.79 -12.92
CA LEU A 85 -2.35 -8.77 -12.98
C LEU A 85 -2.68 -10.02 -13.81
N GLN A 86 -3.90 -10.15 -14.33
CA GLN A 86 -4.31 -11.26 -15.21
C GLN A 86 -4.33 -10.90 -16.70
N SER A 87 -4.19 -9.62 -17.08
CA SER A 87 -4.19 -9.24 -18.49
C SER A 87 -2.80 -8.88 -18.99
N GLY A 88 -2.11 -9.86 -19.57
CA GLY A 88 -1.28 -9.55 -20.73
C GLY A 88 -2.20 -9.04 -21.85
N SER A 89 -2.51 -7.75 -21.87
CA SER A 89 -3.15 -7.12 -23.02
C SER A 89 -2.69 -5.67 -23.16
N MET A 90 -1.81 -5.48 -24.14
CA MET A 90 -1.71 -4.33 -25.05
C MET A 90 -2.60 -3.13 -24.69
N LEU A 91 -1.96 -2.01 -24.35
CA LEU A 91 -2.59 -0.70 -24.26
C LEU A 91 -3.46 -0.45 -25.51
N PRO A 92 -4.74 -0.07 -25.39
CA PRO A 92 -5.46 0.47 -26.54
C PRO A 92 -4.82 1.82 -26.90
N SER A 93 -4.47 1.99 -28.18
CA SER A 93 -3.93 3.22 -28.72
C SER A 93 -4.84 4.40 -28.40
N PRO A 94 -4.31 5.59 -28.06
CA PRO A 94 -5.13 6.77 -27.84
C PRO A 94 -5.78 7.17 -29.17
N VAL A 95 -7.12 7.12 -29.21
CA VAL A 95 -7.89 7.71 -30.31
C VAL A 95 -7.87 9.23 -30.10
N PHE A 96 -7.00 9.92 -30.84
CA PHE A 96 -7.09 11.36 -30.98
C PHE A 96 -8.22 11.68 -31.96
N SER A 97 -9.39 12.06 -31.44
CA SER A 97 -10.43 12.67 -32.25
C SER A 97 -9.94 14.05 -32.71
N LEU A 98 -9.71 14.21 -34.01
CA LEU A 98 -9.49 15.52 -34.62
C LEU A 98 -10.80 16.33 -34.58
N PRO A 99 -10.75 17.65 -34.33
CA PRO A 99 -11.93 18.48 -34.45
C PRO A 99 -12.36 18.54 -35.93
N VAL A 100 -13.64 18.22 -36.18
CA VAL A 100 -14.28 18.46 -37.48
C VAL A 100 -14.39 19.98 -37.65
N SER A 101 -13.82 20.47 -38.75
CA SER A 101 -13.88 21.86 -39.17
C SER A 101 -15.16 22.20 -39.93
#